data_AF-A0A151IUC9-F1
#
_entry.id   AF-A0A151IUC9-F1
#
_cell.length_a   1.000
_cell.length_b   1.000
_cell.length_c   1.000
_cell.angle_alpha   90.00
_cell.angle_beta   90.00
_cell.angle_gamma   90.00
#
_symmetry.space_group_name_H-M   'P 1'
#
loop_
_entity.id
_entity.type
_entity.pdbx_description
1 polymer ?
#
loop_
_entity_poly.entity_id
_entity_poly.type
_entity_poly.pdbx_seq_one_letter_code
_entity_poly.pdbx_strand_id
1 'polypeptide(L)'
;VEIAIGDTRGNRIVLLHATWMAFIEKRSDIQQLVRSSTPSPLMIQDFVIELVKIRDVDNVKLSLCDKCVYMKPSTILFMLELDTMCRAHIF
;
A
#
# COMPACT_ATOMS: atom_id res chain seq x y z
N VAL A 1 -13.12 -13.28 -1.49
CA VAL A 1 -12.06 -12.83 -2.41
C VAL A 1 -10.86 -12.41 -1.59
N GLU A 2 -9.67 -12.82 -1.98
CA GLU A 2 -8.41 -12.41 -1.37
C GLU A 2 -7.56 -11.70 -2.42
N ILE A 3 -6.71 -10.77 -1.99
CA ILE A 3 -5.89 -9.94 -2.86
C ILE A 3 -4.44 -10.11 -2.43
N ALA A 4 -3.61 -10.61 -3.33
CA ALA A 4 -2.18 -10.77 -3.09
C ALA A 4 -1.42 -9.56 -3.66
N ILE A 5 -0.61 -8.91 -2.83
CA ILE A 5 0.34 -7.88 -3.26
C ILE A 5 1.72 -8.49 -3.08
N GLY A 6 2.51 -8.56 -4.15
CA GLY A 6 3.85 -9.11 -4.10
C GLY A 6 4.86 -8.35 -4.93
N ASP A 7 6.14 -8.62 -4.66
CA ASP A 7 7.26 -8.10 -5.43
C ASP A 7 7.85 -9.15 -6.39
N THR A 8 8.83 -8.73 -7.19
CA THR A 8 9.52 -9.58 -8.15
C THR A 8 10.48 -10.59 -7.50
N ARG A 9 10.66 -10.54 -6.18
CA ARG A 9 11.53 -11.44 -5.40
C ARG A 9 10.74 -12.53 -4.69
N GLY A 10 9.41 -12.55 -4.86
CA GLY A 10 8.53 -13.54 -4.25
C GLY A 10 8.04 -13.16 -2.85
N ASN A 11 8.35 -11.96 -2.35
CA ASN A 11 7.71 -11.45 -1.13
C ASN A 11 6.27 -11.11 -1.46
N ARG A 12 5.34 -11.52 -0.60
CA ARG A 12 3.92 -11.21 -0.76
C ARG A 12 3.21 -11.08 0.57
N ILE A 13 2.23 -10.20 0.58
CA ILE A 13 1.18 -10.12 1.59
C ILE A 13 -0.15 -10.52 0.93
N VAL A 14 -1.02 -11.17 1.70
CA VAL A 14 -2.36 -11.54 1.24
C VAL A 14 -3.35 -10.79 2.12
N LEU A 15 -4.16 -9.95 1.48
CA LEU A 15 -5.15 -9.12 2.14
C LEU A 15 -6.54 -9.74 1.95
N LEU A 16 -7.32 -9.73 3.03
CA LEU A 16 -8.76 -9.92 2.92
C LEU A 16 -9.36 -8.76 2.11
N HIS A 17 -10.43 -9.04 1.36
CA HIS A 17 -11.13 -8.01 0.59
C HIS A 17 -11.53 -6.79 1.42
N ALA A 18 -11.98 -6.99 2.67
CA ALA A 18 -12.33 -5.88 3.56
C ALA A 18 -11.11 -4.98 3.89
N THR A 19 -9.95 -5.58 4.13
CA THR A 19 -8.69 -4.85 4.38
C THR A 19 -8.24 -4.08 3.14
N TRP A 20 -8.40 -4.67 1.94
CA TRP A 20 -8.14 -3.97 0.68
C TRP A 20 -9.07 -2.77 0.49
N MET A 21 -10.38 -2.93 0.73
CA MET A 21 -11.32 -1.82 0.60
C MET A 21 -11.00 -0.67 1.57
N ALA A 22 -10.68 -0.99 2.83
CA ALA A 22 -10.24 0.00 3.79
C ALA A 22 -8.91 0.68 3.39
N PHE A 23 -8.00 -0.06 2.75
CA PHE A 23 -6.77 0.49 2.18
C PHE A 23 -7.04 1.51 1.07
N ILE A 24 -7.97 1.19 0.18
CA ILE A 24 -8.40 2.08 -0.90
C ILE A 24 -9.11 3.33 -0.36
N GLU A 25 -9.95 3.20 0.66
CA GLU A 25 -10.63 4.33 1.31
C GLU A 25 -9.64 5.33 1.92
N LYS A 26 -8.47 4.85 2.38
CA LYS A 26 -7.36 5.67 2.88
C LYS A 26 -6.48 6.30 1.79
N ARG A 27 -6.93 6.36 0.53
CA ARG A 27 -6.16 6.94 -0.59
C ARG A 27 -5.59 8.32 -0.28
N SER A 28 -6.40 9.22 0.29
CA SER A 28 -5.95 10.59 0.61
C SER A 28 -4.84 10.58 1.65
N ASP A 29 -4.97 9.74 2.69
CA ASP A 29 -3.97 9.60 3.75
C ASP A 29 -2.67 9.03 3.21
N ILE A 30 -2.74 8.04 2.30
CA ILE A 30 -1.56 7.46 1.65
C ILE A 30 -0.87 8.48 0.74
N GLN A 31 -1.64 9.28 -0.01
CA GLN A 31 -1.11 10.38 -0.82
C GLN A 31 -0.41 11.44 0.03
N GLN A 32 -0.94 11.73 1.22
CA GLN A 32 -0.30 12.62 2.18
C GLN A 32 0.95 11.98 2.79
N LEU A 33 0.90 10.70 3.15
CA LEU A 33 2.01 9.95 3.72
C LEU A 33 3.26 10.03 2.83
N VAL A 34 3.09 9.77 1.52
CA VAL A 34 4.22 9.77 0.57
C VAL A 34 4.79 11.15 0.24
N ARG A 35 4.08 12.23 0.61
CA ARG A 35 4.52 13.62 0.41
C ARG A 35 5.01 14.30 1.69
N SER A 36 4.80 13.66 2.85
CA SER A 36 5.09 14.25 4.15
C SER A 36 6.59 14.26 4.46
N SER A 37 7.08 15.35 5.04
CA SER A 37 8.43 15.44 5.62
C SER A 37 8.53 14.73 6.98
N THR A 38 7.41 14.54 7.67
CA THR A 38 7.28 13.83 8.94
C THR A 38 6.18 12.76 8.80
N PRO A 39 6.45 11.66 8.09
CA PRO A 39 5.46 10.61 7.83
C PRO A 39 5.15 9.83 9.11
N SER A 40 3.87 9.62 9.40
CA SER A 40 3.40 8.70 10.45
C SER A 40 2.82 7.43 9.82
N PRO A 41 3.09 6.23 10.36
CA PRO A 41 2.50 5.00 9.84
C PRO A 41 0.97 5.04 9.82
N LEU A 42 0.37 4.46 8.79
CA LEU A 42 -1.06 4.23 8.68
C LEU A 42 -1.36 2.77 9.07
N MET A 43 -2.31 2.61 9.98
CA MET A 43 -2.76 1.30 10.46
C MET A 43 -4.17 0.99 9.93
N ILE A 44 -4.37 -0.25 9.51
CA ILE A 44 -5.65 -0.85 9.14
C ILE A 44 -5.68 -2.26 9.74
N GLN A 45 -6.21 -2.39 10.95
CA GLN A 45 -6.07 -3.62 11.76
C GLN A 45 -4.57 -3.99 11.87
N ASP A 46 -4.18 -5.19 11.43
CA ASP A 46 -2.79 -5.68 11.44
C ASP A 46 -1.99 -5.25 10.19
N PHE A 47 -2.61 -4.55 9.24
CA PHE A 47 -1.96 -4.05 8.04
C PHE A 47 -1.39 -2.65 8.26
N VAL A 48 -0.08 -2.50 8.04
CA VAL A 48 0.68 -1.28 8.30
C VAL A 48 1.28 -0.75 7.01
N ILE A 49 1.14 0.56 6.79
CA ILE A 49 1.71 1.29 5.66
C ILE A 49 2.59 2.39 6.23
N GLU A 50 3.88 2.35 5.93
CA GLU A 50 4.84 3.33 6.44
C GLU A 50 5.83 3.76 5.37
N LEU A 51 6.27 5.01 5.43
CA LEU A 51 7.35 5.51 4.60
C LEU A 51 8.68 5.21 5.30
N VAL A 52 9.58 4.52 4.62
CA VAL A 52 10.89 4.08 5.13
C VAL A 52 12.00 4.46 4.16
N LYS A 53 13.19 4.70 4.68
CA LYS A 53 14.38 4.92 3.85
C LYS A 53 15.18 3.64 3.70
N ILE A 54 15.48 3.28 2.46
CA ILE A 54 16.42 2.20 2.13
C ILE A 54 17.53 2.83 1.30
N ARG A 55 18.73 2.92 1.87
CA ARG A 55 19.89 3.59 1.25
C ARG A 55 19.56 5.02 0.81
N ASP A 56 18.98 5.81 1.72
CA ASP A 56 18.53 7.19 1.52
C ASP A 56 17.45 7.43 0.45
N VAL A 57 16.88 6.36 -0.10
CA VAL A 57 15.74 6.43 -1.02
C VAL A 57 14.46 6.12 -0.26
N ASP A 58 13.46 6.99 -0.41
CA ASP A 58 12.14 6.79 0.16
C ASP A 58 11.42 5.61 -0.51
N ASN A 59 10.89 4.73 0.31
CA ASN A 59 10.12 3.55 -0.07
C ASN A 59 8.88 3.47 0.82
N VAL A 60 7.83 2.86 0.30
CA VAL A 60 6.67 2.48 1.10
C VAL A 60 6.80 1.02 1.48
N LYS A 61 6.74 0.75 2.78
CA LYS A 61 6.70 -0.61 3.32
C LYS A 61 5.25 -0.93 3.68
N LEU A 62 4.77 -2.02 3.08
CA LEU A 62 3.50 -2.65 3.38
C LEU A 62 3.80 -3.85 4.28
N SER A 63 3.25 -3.89 5.49
CA SER A 63 3.49 -4.98 6.44
C SER A 63 2.18 -5.59 6.90
N LEU A 64 2.11 -6.92 6.95
CA LEU A 64 1.01 -7.66 7.55
C LEU A 64 1.59 -8.84 8.31
N CYS A 65 1.37 -8.86 9.63
CA CYS A 65 1.99 -9.82 10.55
C CYS A 65 3.53 -9.81 10.42
N ASP A 66 4.13 -10.95 10.04
CA ASP A 66 5.57 -11.15 9.85
C ASP A 66 6.05 -10.92 8.40
N LYS A 67 5.14 -10.56 7.48
CA LYS A 67 5.44 -10.39 6.06
C LYS A 67 5.46 -8.91 5.70
N CYS A 68 6.34 -8.55 4.78
CA CYS A 68 6.38 -7.21 4.21
C CYS A 68 6.72 -7.20 2.73
N VAL A 69 6.27 -6.15 2.06
CA VAL A 69 6.60 -5.83 0.67
C VAL A 69 7.03 -4.36 0.63
N TYR A 70 8.06 -4.07 -0.16
CA TYR A 70 8.57 -2.72 -0.34
C TYR A 70 8.31 -2.27 -1.77
N MET A 71 7.90 -1.02 -1.93
CA MET A 71 7.67 -0.44 -3.24
C MET A 71 8.01 1.04 -3.27
N LYS A 72 8.22 1.58 -4.47
CA LYS A 72 8.43 3.02 -4.63
C LYS A 72 7.13 3.77 -4.28
N PRO A 73 7.21 5.01 -3.77
CA PRO A 73 6.04 5.86 -3.58
C PRO A 73 5.19 6.00 -4.84
N SER A 74 5.80 6.09 -6.03
CA SER A 74 5.06 6.12 -7.29
C SER A 74 4.30 4.83 -7.59
N THR A 75 4.83 3.67 -7.18
CA THR A 75 4.19 2.36 -7.40
C THR A 75 2.91 2.22 -6.58
N ILE A 76 2.91 2.63 -5.30
CA ILE A 76 1.68 2.57 -4.48
C ILE A 76 0.61 3.54 -5.00
N LEU A 77 1.02 4.73 -5.46
CA LEU A 77 0.10 5.71 -6.04
C LEU A 77 -0.53 5.18 -7.33
N PHE A 78 0.27 4.58 -8.21
CA PHE A 78 -0.22 3.95 -9.42
C PHE A 78 -1.17 2.78 -9.12
N MET A 79 -0.87 1.97 -8.10
CA MET A 79 -1.76 0.88 -7.66
C MET A 79 -3.14 1.40 -7.22
N LEU A 80 -3.20 2.53 -6.51
CA LEU A 80 -4.47 3.18 -6.11
C LEU A 80 -5.25 3.73 -7.33
N GLU A 81 -4.55 4.19 -8.36
CA GLU A 81 -5.17 4.64 -9.62
C GLU A 81 -5.77 3.48 -10.42
N LEU A 82 -5.04 2.37 -10.53
CA LEU A 82 -5.53 1.16 -11.21
C LEU A 82 -6.85 0.66 -10.61
N ASP A 83 -6.94 0.61 -9.29
CA ASP A 83 -8.15 0.18 -8.59
C ASP A 83 -9.34 1.13 -8.82
N THR A 84 -9.08 2.43 -8.97
CA THR A 84 -10.08 3.41 -9.39
C THR A 84 -10.57 3.15 -10.82
N MET A 85 -9.65 2.86 -11.75
CA MET A 85 -9.99 2.55 -13.14
C MET A 85 -10.75 1.23 -13.27
N CYS A 86 -10.34 0.19 -12.56
CA CYS A 86 -11.01 -1.10 -12.60
C CYS A 86 -12.46 -1.03 -12.10
N ARG A 87 -12.76 -0.22 -11.08
CA ARG A 87 -14.15 -0.01 -10.62
C ARG A 87 -15.00 0.81 -11.60
N ALA A 88 -14.40 1.76 -12.32
CA ALA A 88 -15.12 2.59 -13.29
C ALA A 88 -15.58 1.82 -14.54
N HIS A 89 -14.96 0.69 -14.87
CA HIS A 89 -15.28 -0.14 -16.04
C HIS A 89 -16.19 -1.34 -15.75
N ILE A 90 -16.73 -1.47 -14.53
CA ILE A 90 -17.68 -2.53 -14.14
C ILE A 90 -19.15 -2.04 -14.22
N PHE A 91 -19.39 -0.79 -14.63
CA PHE A 91 -20.72 -0.20 -14.82
C PHE A 91 -20.98 0.19 -16.28
#